data_AF-A0AAW1JTB2-F1
#
_entry.id   AF-A0AAW1JTB2-F1
#
_cell.length_a   1.000
_cell.length_b   1.000
_cell.length_c   1.000
_cell.angle_alpha   90.00
_cell.angle_beta   90.00
_cell.angle_gamma   90.00
#
_symmetry.space_group_name_H-M   'P 1'
#
loop_
_entity.id
_entity.type
_entity.pdbx_description
1 polymer ?
#
loop_
_entity_poly.entity_id
_entity_poly.type
_entity_poly.pdbx_seq_one_letter_code
_entity_poly.pdbx_strand_id
1 'polypeptide(L)'
;MDPDLSAQITGLDPRLVYRLKVILEAISSGYNLNTYKLDSYCSETAKLYVELYPWHPMTPTLHKILIHGPIVIEKALLPIGMLSEEAAEARNKHFRSYRMNYARKFSRESCNLDVINRLLLTSDPLITGMRPIPRKKSKPFLRETVDMFLATDLERDPSQDSPSDDSDRSDDSGDESEDSFDEETLTPANADIK
;
A
#
# COMPACT_ATOMS: atom_id res chain seq x y z
N MET A 1 -0.79 -3.43 13.95
CA MET A 1 0.36 -3.91 14.73
C MET A 1 0.00 -3.82 16.21
N ASP A 2 0.34 -4.84 16.98
CA ASP A 2 0.19 -4.82 18.43
C ASP A 2 1.46 -4.20 19.06
N PRO A 3 1.37 -3.01 19.68
CA PRO A 3 2.53 -2.30 20.24
C PRO A 3 3.21 -3.10 21.35
N ASP A 4 2.43 -3.77 22.19
CA ASP A 4 2.93 -4.42 23.40
C ASP A 4 3.74 -5.66 23.04
N LEU A 5 3.24 -6.47 22.10
CA LEU A 5 3.97 -7.63 21.57
C LEU A 5 5.28 -7.20 20.89
N SER A 6 5.24 -6.11 20.13
CA SER A 6 6.41 -5.62 19.38
C SER A 6 7.48 -5.08 20.32
N ALA A 7 7.06 -4.35 21.36
CA ALA A 7 7.95 -3.86 22.41
C ALA A 7 8.58 -5.01 23.20
N GLN A 8 7.79 -6.04 23.54
CA GLN A 8 8.28 -7.23 24.23
C GLN A 8 9.36 -7.98 23.44
N ILE A 9 9.18 -8.14 22.12
CA ILE A 9 10.14 -8.84 21.27
C ILE A 9 11.42 -8.01 21.05
N THR A 10 11.29 -6.70 20.85
CA THR A 10 12.41 -5.81 20.51
C THR A 10 13.17 -5.27 21.72
N GLY A 11 12.60 -5.38 22.92
CA GLY A 11 13.15 -4.78 24.14
C GLY A 11 13.05 -3.25 24.18
N LEU A 12 12.15 -2.66 23.39
CA LEU A 12 11.90 -1.21 23.36
C LEU A 12 10.86 -0.81 24.40
N ASP A 13 10.85 0.47 24.79
CA ASP A 13 9.83 1.00 25.68
C ASP A 13 8.45 0.97 24.98
N PRO A 14 7.43 0.31 25.57
CA PRO A 14 6.12 0.14 24.93
C PRO A 14 5.41 1.47 24.70
N ARG A 15 5.66 2.50 25.52
CA ARG A 15 5.03 3.81 25.36
C ARG A 15 5.55 4.50 24.12
N LEU A 16 6.86 4.41 23.83
CA LEU A 16 7.42 4.96 22.60
C LEU A 16 6.82 4.29 21.36
N VAL A 17 6.75 2.95 21.35
CA VAL A 17 6.18 2.19 20.22
C VAL A 17 4.71 2.54 20.01
N TYR A 18 3.94 2.65 21.09
CA TYR A 18 2.54 3.03 21.04
C TYR A 18 2.35 4.46 20.50
N ARG A 19 3.12 5.45 20.98
CA ARG A 19 3.03 6.83 20.47
C ARG A 19 3.39 6.94 18.99
N LEU A 20 4.41 6.22 18.55
CA LEU A 20 4.77 6.16 17.12
C LEU A 20 3.66 5.53 16.28
N LYS A 21 2.99 4.50 16.79
CA LYS A 21 1.82 3.91 16.12
C LYS A 21 0.69 4.94 15.96
N VAL A 22 0.37 5.71 17.00
CA VAL A 22 -0.67 6.75 16.95
C VAL A 22 -0.34 7.79 15.88
N ILE A 23 0.91 8.28 15.84
CA ILE A 23 1.35 9.27 14.84
C ILE A 23 1.24 8.72 13.41
N LEU A 24 1.72 7.49 13.18
CA LEU A 24 1.66 6.86 11.86
C LEU A 24 0.21 6.59 11.42
N GLU A 25 -0.65 6.18 12.34
CA GLU A 25 -2.06 5.97 12.07
C GLU A 25 -2.76 7.29 11.72
N ALA A 26 -2.43 8.38 12.41
CA ALA A 26 -2.98 9.70 12.11
C ALA A 26 -2.57 10.17 10.70
N ILE A 27 -1.29 10.04 10.34
CA ILE A 27 -0.76 10.43 9.02
C ILE A 27 -1.37 9.58 7.89
N SER A 28 -1.55 8.27 8.11
CA SER A 28 -2.09 7.34 7.09
C SER A 28 -3.62 7.32 7.00
N SER A 29 -4.32 8.00 7.91
CA SER A 29 -5.78 7.97 7.99
C SER A 29 -6.51 8.61 6.79
N GLY A 30 -5.87 9.57 6.11
CA GLY A 30 -6.48 10.32 5.01
C GLY A 30 -7.49 11.39 5.44
N TYR A 31 -7.62 11.68 6.74
CA TYR A 31 -8.44 12.77 7.28
C TYR A 31 -7.62 14.03 7.57
N ASN A 32 -8.31 15.17 7.71
CA ASN A 32 -7.67 16.40 8.14
C ASN A 32 -7.33 16.32 9.64
N LEU A 33 -6.08 16.63 9.97
CA LEU A 33 -5.55 16.57 11.33
C LEU A 33 -5.52 17.95 11.97
N ASN A 34 -5.77 18.00 13.27
CA ASN A 34 -5.50 19.18 14.08
C ASN A 34 -3.98 19.34 14.27
N THR A 35 -3.42 20.32 13.57
CA THR A 35 -1.97 20.59 13.56
C THR A 35 -1.41 20.90 14.94
N TYR A 36 -2.14 21.64 15.79
CA TYR A 36 -1.70 21.99 17.14
C TYR A 36 -1.59 20.78 18.07
N LYS A 37 -2.61 19.90 18.04
CA LYS A 37 -2.59 18.67 18.84
C LYS A 37 -1.47 17.73 18.39
N LEU A 38 -1.30 17.60 17.08
CA LEU A 38 -0.24 16.78 16.51
C LEU A 38 1.16 17.31 16.87
N ASP A 39 1.38 18.63 16.80
CA ASP A 39 2.66 19.26 17.15
C ASP A 39 3.05 19.03 18.62
N SER A 40 2.09 19.19 19.55
CA SER A 40 2.30 18.88 20.97
C SER A 40 2.66 17.40 21.15
N TYR A 41 1.91 16.51 20.50
CA TYR A 41 2.11 15.06 20.65
C TYR A 41 3.46 14.60 20.05
N CYS A 42 3.87 15.15 18.91
CA CYS A 42 5.16 14.88 18.28
C CYS A 42 6.33 15.43 19.10
N SER A 43 6.20 16.65 19.64
CA SER A 43 7.22 17.28 20.50
C SER A 43 7.46 16.48 21.78
N GLU A 44 6.40 16.02 22.45
CA GLU A 44 6.49 15.13 23.60
C GLU A 44 7.15 13.80 23.24
N THR A 45 6.80 13.22 22.10
CA THR A 45 7.39 11.95 21.63
C THR A 45 8.88 12.10 21.32
N ALA A 46 9.29 13.24 20.76
CA ALA A 46 10.70 13.54 20.50
C ALA A 46 11.51 13.69 21.81
N LYS A 47 10.94 14.35 22.82
CA LYS A 47 11.57 14.44 24.16
C LYS A 47 11.75 13.06 24.79
N LEU A 48 10.69 12.25 24.76
CA LEU A 48 10.71 10.87 25.26
C LEU A 48 11.78 10.03 24.56
N TYR A 49 11.94 10.18 23.24
CA TYR A 49 12.97 9.47 22.48
C TYR A 49 14.39 9.84 22.94
N VAL A 50 14.68 11.13 23.12
CA VAL A 50 16.00 11.62 23.56
C VAL A 50 16.30 11.17 25.00
N GLU A 51 15.30 11.13 25.87
CA GLU A 51 15.44 10.66 27.26
C GLU A 51 15.73 9.16 27.33
N LEU A 52 15.02 8.33 26.56
CA LEU A 52 15.16 6.88 26.59
C LEU A 52 16.41 6.39 25.85
N TYR A 53 16.74 7.02 24.72
CA TYR A 53 17.79 6.55 23.81
C TYR A 53 18.79 7.66 23.44
N PRO A 54 19.48 8.28 24.41
CA PRO A 54 20.40 9.39 24.15
C PRO A 54 21.61 8.96 23.29
N TRP A 55 21.94 7.67 23.28
CA TRP A 55 23.03 7.09 22.52
C TRP A 55 22.71 6.93 21.02
N HIS A 56 21.43 7.00 20.62
CA HIS A 56 21.01 6.80 19.24
C HIS A 56 20.41 8.10 18.67
N PRO A 57 21.08 8.78 17.73
CA PRO A 57 20.50 9.96 17.10
C PRO A 57 19.27 9.57 16.24
N MET A 58 18.24 10.41 16.22
CA MET A 58 17.05 10.17 15.41
C MET A 58 17.41 10.04 13.92
N THR A 59 16.80 9.07 13.25
CA THR A 59 16.95 8.93 11.79
C THR A 59 16.32 10.12 11.06
N PRO A 60 16.78 10.48 9.85
CA PRO A 60 16.22 11.62 9.11
C PRO A 60 14.73 11.51 8.84
N THR A 61 14.20 10.30 8.66
CA THR A 61 12.76 10.05 8.47
C THR A 61 11.98 10.32 9.75
N LEU A 62 12.45 9.79 10.89
CA LEU A 62 11.82 10.02 12.19
C LEU A 62 11.86 11.50 12.57
N HIS A 63 13.00 12.16 12.35
CA HIS A 63 13.15 13.60 12.58
C HIS A 63 12.19 14.42 11.70
N LYS A 64 12.07 14.09 10.41
CA LYS A 64 11.10 14.75 9.52
C LYS A 64 9.66 14.56 10.00
N ILE A 65 9.30 13.39 10.50
CA ILE A 65 7.94 13.14 11.02
C ILE A 65 7.70 13.93 12.32
N LEU A 66 8.60 13.82 13.30
CA LEU A 66 8.39 14.40 14.62
C LEU A 66 8.58 15.93 14.66
N ILE A 67 9.53 16.47 13.89
CA ILE A 67 9.84 17.91 13.94
C ILE A 67 9.18 18.66 12.79
N HIS A 68 9.23 18.13 11.56
CA HIS A 68 8.69 18.81 10.39
C HIS A 68 7.28 18.34 10.00
N GLY A 69 6.79 17.24 10.57
CA GLY A 69 5.49 16.64 10.21
C GLY A 69 4.32 17.62 10.34
N PRO A 70 4.13 18.28 11.50
CA PRO A 70 3.05 19.25 11.69
C PRO A 70 3.09 20.40 10.67
N ILE A 71 4.28 20.93 10.38
CA ILE A 71 4.49 22.03 9.42
C ILE A 71 4.14 21.58 7.99
N VAL A 72 4.49 20.34 7.62
CA VAL A 72 4.17 19.78 6.30
C VAL A 72 2.66 19.59 6.16
N ILE A 73 1.99 19.10 7.20
CA ILE A 73 0.54 18.86 7.21
C ILE A 73 -0.21 20.19 7.13
N GLU A 74 0.24 21.22 7.85
CA GLU A 74 -0.36 22.56 7.80
C GLU A 74 -0.30 23.18 6.40
N LYS A 75 0.80 22.93 5.66
CA LYS A 75 1.02 23.48 4.32
C LYS A 75 0.45 22.62 3.19
N ALA A 76 0.02 21.39 3.48
CA ALA A 76 -0.50 20.48 2.47
C ALA A 76 -1.91 20.89 2.04
N LEU A 77 -2.19 20.84 0.74
CA LEU A 77 -3.52 21.16 0.19
C LEU A 77 -4.55 20.06 0.49
N LEU A 78 -4.08 18.82 0.59
CA LEU A 78 -4.90 17.63 0.81
C LEU A 78 -4.36 16.89 2.04
N PRO A 79 -5.21 16.08 2.73
CA PRO A 79 -4.76 15.19 3.78
C PRO A 79 -3.56 14.37 3.33
N ILE A 80 -2.54 14.29 4.17
CA ILE A 80 -1.25 13.70 3.82
C ILE A 80 -1.38 12.22 3.40
N GLY A 81 -2.31 11.47 4.00
CA GLY A 81 -2.60 10.09 3.61
C GLY A 81 -3.10 9.94 2.16
N MET A 82 -3.75 10.97 1.60
CA MET A 82 -4.18 10.98 0.19
C MET A 82 -3.01 11.25 -0.77
N LEU A 83 -1.93 11.85 -0.30
CA LEU A 83 -0.71 12.15 -1.08
C LEU A 83 0.31 11.00 -1.06
N SER A 84 -0.11 9.81 -0.63
CA SER A 84 0.74 8.63 -0.48
C SER A 84 1.24 8.06 -1.81
N GLU A 85 2.52 7.66 -1.84
CA GLU A 85 3.15 6.98 -2.97
C GLU A 85 2.72 5.50 -3.09
N GLU A 86 2.19 4.89 -2.02
CA GLU A 86 1.85 3.46 -1.96
C GLU A 86 0.88 3.03 -3.07
N ALA A 87 -0.06 3.89 -3.44
CA ALA A 87 -1.01 3.62 -4.52
C ALA A 87 -0.32 3.48 -5.89
N ALA A 88 0.69 4.31 -6.16
CA ALA A 88 1.48 4.26 -7.39
C ALA A 88 2.41 3.04 -7.39
N GLU A 89 3.04 2.71 -6.26
CA GLU A 89 3.88 1.51 -6.14
C GLU A 89 3.09 0.22 -6.33
N ALA A 90 1.86 0.14 -5.80
CA ALA A 90 0.98 -1.00 -6.01
C ALA A 90 0.69 -1.24 -7.51
N ARG A 91 0.70 -0.19 -8.35
CA ARG A 91 0.55 -0.32 -9.80
C ARG A 91 1.72 -1.05 -10.47
N ASN A 92 2.89 -1.13 -9.84
CA ASN A 92 4.01 -1.92 -10.36
C ASN A 92 3.68 -3.42 -10.43
N LYS A 93 2.83 -3.93 -9.53
CA LYS A 93 2.33 -5.32 -9.62
C LYS A 93 1.54 -5.54 -10.91
N HIS A 94 0.63 -4.60 -11.22
CA HIS A 94 -0.16 -4.65 -12.45
C HIS A 94 0.70 -4.46 -13.69
N PHE A 95 1.69 -3.57 -13.66
CA PHE A 95 2.63 -3.40 -14.77
C PHE A 95 3.33 -4.72 -15.15
N ARG A 96 3.85 -5.45 -14.15
CA ARG A 96 4.49 -6.76 -14.37
C ARG A 96 3.49 -7.78 -14.95
N SER A 97 2.29 -7.86 -14.39
CA SER A 97 1.23 -8.75 -14.88
C SER A 97 0.80 -8.43 -16.32
N TYR A 98 0.60 -7.15 -16.64
CA TYR A 98 0.21 -6.71 -17.99
C TYR A 98 1.25 -7.04 -19.04
N ARG A 99 2.53 -6.87 -18.71
CA ARG A 99 3.63 -7.26 -19.60
C ARG A 99 3.71 -8.76 -19.84
N MET A 100 3.39 -9.59 -18.84
CA MET A 100 3.50 -11.06 -18.95
C MET A 100 2.32 -11.67 -19.72
N ASN A 101 1.10 -11.23 -19.42
CA ASN A 101 -0.12 -11.93 -19.82
C ASN A 101 -0.90 -11.22 -20.93
N TYR A 102 -0.72 -9.91 -21.09
CA TYR A 102 -1.65 -9.07 -21.87
C TYR A 102 -1.00 -8.23 -22.96
N ALA A 103 0.33 -8.25 -23.08
CA ALA A 103 1.09 -7.48 -24.05
C ALA A 103 1.68 -8.35 -25.15
N ARG A 104 1.73 -7.84 -26.37
CA ARG A 104 2.34 -8.52 -27.51
C ARG A 104 3.87 -8.58 -27.35
N LYS A 105 4.46 -9.76 -27.54
CA LYS A 105 5.90 -10.02 -27.27
C LYS A 105 6.81 -9.96 -28.52
N PHE A 106 6.27 -9.52 -29.67
CA PHE A 106 7.04 -9.47 -30.93
C PHE A 106 7.90 -8.21 -31.07
N SER A 107 7.56 -7.11 -30.39
CA SER A 107 8.33 -5.85 -30.39
C SER A 107 8.21 -5.16 -29.04
N ARG A 108 9.27 -4.48 -28.62
CA ARG A 108 9.28 -3.69 -27.37
C ARG A 108 8.34 -2.49 -27.44
N GLU A 109 8.21 -1.88 -28.61
CA GLU A 109 7.31 -0.75 -28.83
C GLU A 109 5.86 -1.18 -28.68
N SER A 110 5.46 -2.23 -29.39
CA SER A 110 4.12 -2.81 -29.30
C SER A 110 3.78 -3.30 -27.88
N CYS A 111 4.76 -3.90 -27.19
CA CYS A 111 4.61 -4.32 -25.80
C CYS A 111 4.32 -3.13 -24.87
N ASN A 112 5.12 -2.06 -24.96
CA ASN A 112 4.92 -0.86 -24.13
C ASN A 112 3.58 -0.17 -24.43
N LEU A 113 3.20 -0.11 -25.71
CA LEU A 113 1.93 0.45 -26.13
C LEU A 113 0.74 -0.32 -25.52
N ASP A 114 0.77 -1.65 -25.57
CA ASP A 114 -0.30 -2.49 -25.01
C ASP A 114 -0.39 -2.33 -23.48
N VAL A 115 0.76 -2.28 -22.79
CA VAL A 115 0.80 -2.06 -21.33
C VAL A 115 0.22 -0.69 -20.98
N ILE A 116 0.61 0.38 -21.69
CA ILE A 116 0.09 1.74 -21.45
C ILE A 116 -1.41 1.80 -21.71
N ASN A 117 -1.88 1.26 -22.83
CA ASN A 117 -3.30 1.23 -23.17
C ASN A 117 -4.11 0.49 -22.08
N ARG A 118 -3.59 -0.63 -21.58
CA ARG A 118 -4.23 -1.37 -20.48
C ARG A 118 -4.24 -0.55 -19.19
N LEU A 119 -3.12 0.10 -18.83
CA LEU A 119 -3.06 0.97 -17.66
C LEU A 119 -4.12 2.08 -17.74
N LEU A 120 -4.23 2.76 -18.89
CA LEU A 120 -5.20 3.83 -19.15
C LEU A 120 -6.64 3.35 -18.99
N LEU A 121 -6.99 2.21 -19.59
CA LEU A 121 -8.33 1.61 -19.46
C LEU A 121 -8.68 1.29 -18.00
N THR A 122 -7.70 0.82 -17.21
CA THR A 122 -7.94 0.51 -15.79
C THR A 122 -7.92 1.72 -14.86
N SER A 123 -7.37 2.86 -15.31
CA SER A 123 -7.38 4.12 -14.56
C SER A 123 -8.52 5.05 -14.96
N ASP A 124 -9.32 4.69 -15.97
CA ASP A 124 -10.46 5.49 -16.42
C ASP A 124 -11.52 5.58 -15.30
N PRO A 125 -11.84 6.79 -14.80
CA PRO A 125 -12.83 6.97 -13.73
C PRO A 125 -14.22 6.46 -14.09
N LEU A 126 -14.64 6.60 -15.36
CA LEU A 126 -15.96 6.18 -15.82
C LEU A 126 -16.07 4.64 -15.75
N ILE A 127 -15.07 3.95 -16.31
CA ILE A 127 -15.00 2.48 -16.30
C ILE A 127 -14.83 1.96 -14.87
N THR A 128 -14.04 2.66 -14.04
CA THR A 128 -13.79 2.29 -12.65
C THR A 128 -15.07 2.38 -11.82
N GLY A 129 -15.88 3.43 -12.00
CA GLY A 129 -17.15 3.61 -11.29
C GLY A 129 -18.21 2.56 -11.63
N MET A 130 -18.12 1.93 -12.81
CA MET A 130 -19.02 0.85 -13.22
C MET A 130 -18.56 -0.55 -12.77
N ARG A 131 -17.32 -0.68 -12.27
CA ARG A 131 -16.74 -1.97 -11.89
C ARG A 131 -17.25 -2.40 -10.52
N PRO A 132 -17.55 -3.69 -10.28
CA PRO A 132 -17.80 -4.17 -8.93
C PRO A 132 -16.51 -4.03 -8.09
N ILE A 133 -16.62 -3.31 -6.97
CA ILE A 133 -15.50 -3.07 -6.06
C ILE A 133 -15.68 -3.95 -4.82
N PRO A 134 -14.72 -4.84 -4.49
CA PRO A 134 -14.80 -5.61 -3.25
C PRO A 134 -14.62 -4.67 -2.06
N ARG A 135 -15.50 -4.79 -1.05
CA ARG A 135 -15.41 -4.01 0.17
C ARG A 135 -14.19 -4.43 0.98
N LYS A 136 -13.37 -3.46 1.39
CA LYS A 136 -12.24 -3.69 2.28
C LYS A 136 -12.73 -3.69 3.73
N LYS A 137 -12.27 -4.66 4.53
CA LYS A 137 -12.47 -4.66 5.99
C LYS A 137 -11.51 -3.64 6.61
N SER A 138 -12.02 -2.59 7.25
CA SER A 138 -11.20 -1.65 8.00
C SER A 138 -11.07 -2.08 9.46
N LYS A 139 -9.92 -1.77 10.08
CA LYS A 139 -9.74 -1.87 11.53
C LYS A 139 -10.11 -0.51 12.14
N PRO A 140 -10.69 -0.49 13.36
CA PRO A 140 -10.98 0.76 14.03
C PRO A 140 -9.69 1.50 14.41
N PHE A 141 -9.73 2.83 14.31
CA PHE A 141 -8.64 3.70 14.74
C PHE A 141 -8.46 3.70 16.26
N LEU A 142 -7.23 3.98 16.73
CA LEU A 142 -7.00 4.22 18.15
C LEU A 142 -7.72 5.49 18.62
N ARG A 143 -8.14 5.50 19.89
CA ARG A 143 -8.87 6.63 20.49
C ARG A 143 -8.07 7.94 20.46
N GLU A 144 -6.75 7.87 20.67
CA GLU A 144 -5.86 9.03 20.59
C GLU A 144 -5.77 9.57 19.16
N THR A 145 -5.73 8.68 18.17
CA THR A 145 -5.74 9.05 16.74
C THR A 145 -7.02 9.80 16.39
N VAL A 146 -8.18 9.32 16.85
CA VAL A 146 -9.48 9.96 16.60
C VAL A 146 -9.55 11.36 17.23
N ASP A 147 -8.97 11.56 18.41
CA ASP A 147 -8.93 12.89 19.05
C ASP A 147 -8.08 13.91 18.29
N MET A 148 -7.17 13.45 17.42
CA MET A 148 -6.37 14.32 16.55
C MET A 148 -7.11 14.75 15.27
N PHE A 149 -8.26 14.15 14.95
CA PHE A 149 -9.01 14.50 13.74
C PHE A 149 -9.78 15.81 13.90
N LEU A 150 -9.93 16.55 12.80
CA LEU A 150 -10.81 17.71 12.75
C LEU A 150 -12.28 17.26 12.72
N ALA A 151 -13.12 17.92 13.53
CA ALA A 151 -14.54 17.57 13.69
C ALA A 151 -15.34 17.62 12.39
N THR A 152 -14.91 18.41 11.40
CA THR A 152 -15.55 18.56 10.10
C THR A 152 -15.59 17.27 9.27
N ASP A 153 -14.71 16.30 9.56
CA ASP A 153 -14.57 15.08 8.76
C ASP A 153 -15.30 13.87 9.38
N LEU A 154 -15.77 13.98 10.63
CA LEU A 154 -16.46 12.89 11.34
C LEU A 154 -17.92 12.70 10.90
N GLU A 155 -18.49 13.64 10.13
CA GLU A 155 -19.85 13.55 9.58
C GLU A 155 -19.90 12.83 8.21
N ARG A 156 -18.78 12.32 7.71
CA ARG A 156 -18.75 11.55 6.46
C ARG A 156 -19.30 10.14 6.71
N ASP A 157 -20.62 10.03 6.62
CA ASP A 157 -21.40 8.82 6.90
C ASP A 157 -20.92 7.62 6.03
N PRO A 158 -20.54 6.46 6.62
CA PRO A 158 -20.17 5.25 5.88
C PRO A 158 -21.33 4.60 5.11
N SER A 159 -22.55 5.13 5.24
CA SER A 159 -23.80 4.51 4.79
C SER A 159 -24.11 4.65 3.29
N GLN A 160 -23.29 5.34 2.50
CA GLN A 160 -23.50 5.46 1.04
C GLN A 160 -23.06 4.24 0.23
N ASP A 161 -22.46 3.22 0.86
CA ASP A 161 -22.23 1.94 0.19
C ASP A 161 -23.52 1.11 0.22
N SER A 162 -24.26 1.13 -0.90
CA SER A 162 -25.45 0.28 -1.12
C SER A 162 -25.11 -1.21 -0.98
N PRO A 163 -26.01 -2.06 -0.44
CA PRO A 163 -25.79 -3.49 -0.34
C PRO A 163 -26.11 -4.15 -1.68
N SER A 164 -25.13 -4.78 -2.32
CA SER A 164 -25.38 -5.68 -3.46
C SER A 164 -24.76 -7.05 -3.18
N ASP A 165 -25.63 -8.04 -3.26
CA ASP A 165 -25.53 -9.48 -3.02
C ASP A 165 -24.21 -10.14 -3.46
N ASP A 166 -23.62 -10.89 -2.54
CA ASP A 166 -22.31 -11.56 -2.65
C ASP A 166 -22.52 -12.97 -3.22
N SER A 167 -22.34 -13.13 -4.54
CA SER A 167 -22.18 -14.45 -5.15
C SER A 167 -20.70 -14.72 -5.37
N ASP A 168 -20.13 -15.39 -4.37
CA ASP A 168 -18.74 -15.83 -4.27
C ASP A 168 -18.33 -16.59 -5.56
N ARG A 169 -17.42 -15.99 -6.33
CA ARG A 169 -16.67 -16.67 -7.40
C ARG A 169 -15.20 -16.55 -7.10
N SER A 170 -14.67 -17.59 -6.46
CA SER A 170 -13.25 -17.87 -6.33
C SER A 170 -12.63 -18.06 -7.72
N ASP A 171 -11.85 -17.07 -8.16
CA ASP A 171 -10.96 -17.16 -9.32
C ASP A 171 -9.63 -17.78 -8.85
N ASP A 172 -9.62 -19.12 -8.76
CA ASP A 172 -8.41 -19.91 -8.58
C ASP A 172 -7.86 -20.28 -9.97
N SER A 173 -6.87 -19.52 -10.43
CA SER A 173 -6.11 -19.80 -11.65
C SER A 173 -4.80 -20.49 -11.28
N GLY A 174 -4.90 -21.74 -10.85
CA GLY A 174 -3.80 -22.70 -10.87
C GLY A 174 -3.93 -23.60 -12.09
N ASP A 175 -3.13 -23.35 -13.12
CA ASP A 175 -2.90 -24.32 -14.19
C ASP A 175 -1.39 -24.54 -14.29
N GLU A 176 -0.92 -25.57 -13.58
CA GLU A 176 0.38 -26.20 -13.82
C GLU A 176 0.15 -27.30 -14.87
N SER A 177 0.43 -26.98 -16.14
CA SER A 177 0.63 -28.01 -17.16
C SER A 177 2.13 -28.30 -17.28
N GLU A 178 2.52 -29.48 -16.79
CA GLU A 178 3.79 -30.12 -17.13
C GLU A 178 3.71 -30.57 -18.60
N ASP A 179 4.51 -29.94 -19.47
CA ASP A 179 4.64 -30.33 -20.88
C ASP A 179 5.76 -31.38 -21.00
N SER A 180 5.37 -32.65 -21.12
CA SER A 180 6.29 -33.77 -21.40
C SER A 180 6.61 -33.80 -22.89
N PHE A 181 7.85 -33.46 -23.23
CA PHE A 181 8.38 -33.52 -24.59
C PHE A 181 8.68 -34.98 -24.97
N ASP A 182 7.92 -35.55 -25.91
CA ASP A 182 8.23 -36.85 -26.52
C ASP A 182 9.36 -36.69 -27.55
N GLU A 183 10.47 -37.38 -27.30
CA GLU A 183 11.65 -37.45 -28.16
C GLU A 183 11.42 -38.48 -29.29
N GLU A 184 10.97 -38.00 -30.45
CA GLU A 184 10.93 -38.81 -31.67
C GLU A 184 12.37 -39.05 -32.18
N THR A 185 12.81 -40.30 -32.04
CA THR A 185 14.13 -40.78 -32.47
C THR A 185 14.20 -40.93 -33.99
N LEU A 186 14.90 -40.01 -34.66
CA LEU A 186 15.35 -40.16 -36.04
C LEU A 186 16.45 -41.24 -36.11
N THR A 187 16.12 -42.39 -36.70
CA THR A 187 17.10 -43.42 -37.05
C THR A 187 17.97 -42.98 -38.23
N PRO A 188 19.30 -43.21 -38.22
CA PRO A 188 20.15 -42.85 -39.34
C PRO A 188 20.07 -43.89 -40.46
N ALA A 189 19.91 -43.41 -41.69
CA ALA A 189 20.05 -44.21 -42.91
C ALA A 189 21.52 -44.65 -43.07
N ASN A 190 21.76 -45.96 -42.96
CA ASN A 190 23.03 -46.58 -43.31
C ASN A 190 23.28 -46.41 -44.82
N ALA A 191 24.32 -45.66 -45.15
CA ALA A 191 24.98 -45.71 -46.44
C ALA A 191 26.16 -46.68 -46.30
N ASP A 192 26.05 -47.88 -46.90
CA ASP A 192 27.21 -48.74 -47.12
C ASP A 192 27.43 -48.98 -48.62
N ILE A 193 28.65 -48.62 -48.97
CA ILE A 193 29.38 -48.78 -50.22
C ILE A 193 29.76 -50.26 -50.39
N LYS A 194 29.26 -50.94 -51.42
CA LYS A 194 30.04 -51.58 -52.50
C LYS A 194 29.15 -52.26 -53.53
#